data_AF-A0A4R2KHF1-F1
#
_entry.id   AF-A0A4R2KHF1-F1
#
_cell.length_a   1.000
_cell.length_b   1.000
_cell.length_c   1.000
_cell.angle_alpha   90.00
_cell.angle_beta   90.00
_cell.angle_gamma   90.00
#
_symmetry.space_group_name_H-M   'P 1'
#
loop_
_entity.id
_entity.type
_entity.pdbx_description
1 polymer ?
#
loop_
_entity_poly.entity_id
_entity_poly.type
_entity_poly.pdbx_seq_one_letter_code
_entity_poly.pdbx_strand_id
1 'polypeptide(L)'
;MRACASCHGESGLGQGPIAEFLTIPVPGLNRLSAENDGAFPMLQVIQIIDGRTGVRSHGEPMPIWGDLFKTPLVGGMGDYGAEVIVRGRVLSIAYYLESIQE
;
A
#
# COMPACT_ATOMS: atom_id res chain seq x y z
N MET A 1 -9.07 5.28 5.61
CA MET A 1 -8.30 4.73 4.47
C MET A 1 -8.58 5.55 3.20
N ARG A 2 -8.16 6.83 3.13
CA ARG A 2 -8.40 7.67 1.94
C ARG A 2 -7.32 7.56 0.86
N ALA A 3 -6.11 7.16 1.25
CA ALA A 3 -4.93 7.09 0.40
C ALA A 3 -4.94 5.94 -0.62
N CYS A 4 -5.26 4.71 -0.18
CA CYS A 4 -5.25 3.52 -1.04
C CYS A 4 -6.53 3.40 -1.88
N ALA A 5 -7.68 3.72 -1.27
CA ALA A 5 -8.99 3.59 -1.88
C ALA A 5 -9.23 4.56 -3.04
N SER A 6 -8.48 5.67 -3.15
CA SER A 6 -8.57 6.56 -4.30
C SER A 6 -8.22 5.86 -5.61
N CYS A 7 -7.22 4.96 -5.58
CA CYS A 7 -6.82 4.16 -6.73
C CYS A 7 -7.52 2.80 -6.75
N HIS A 8 -7.48 2.07 -5.63
CA HIS A 8 -7.94 0.67 -5.59
C HIS A 8 -9.43 0.50 -5.26
N GLY A 9 -10.13 1.58 -4.92
CA GLY A 9 -11.53 1.54 -4.46
C GLY A 9 -11.67 1.07 -3.01
N GLU A 10 -12.83 1.32 -2.40
CA GLU A 10 -13.12 0.85 -1.03
C GLU A 10 -13.24 -0.68 -0.95
N SER A 11 -13.66 -1.33 -2.04
CA SER A 11 -13.70 -2.79 -2.16
C SER A 11 -12.34 -3.42 -2.47
N GLY A 12 -11.30 -2.62 -2.74
CA GLY A 12 -10.01 -3.12 -3.18
C GLY A 12 -10.01 -3.68 -4.60
N LEU A 13 -11.07 -3.54 -5.40
CA LEU A 13 -11.19 -4.14 -6.74
C LEU A 13 -10.44 -3.40 -7.87
N GLY A 14 -9.67 -2.35 -7.56
CA GLY A 14 -9.01 -1.53 -8.58
C GLY A 14 -9.90 -0.45 -9.19
N GLN A 15 -11.07 -0.20 -8.60
CA GLN A 15 -12.12 0.67 -9.13
C GLN A 15 -12.23 2.01 -8.37
N GLY A 16 -11.09 2.55 -7.95
CA GLY A 16 -11.06 3.84 -7.26
C GLY A 16 -11.46 5.00 -8.18
N PRO A 17 -11.94 6.12 -7.62
CA PRO A 17 -12.41 7.27 -8.40
C PRO A 17 -11.36 7.88 -9.33
N ILE A 18 -10.06 7.64 -9.09
CA ILE A 18 -9.01 8.11 -10.00
C ILE A 18 -8.52 7.04 -10.99
N ALA A 19 -8.99 5.79 -10.89
CA ALA A 19 -8.55 4.70 -11.75
C ALA A 19 -8.88 4.96 -13.23
N GLU A 20 -10.01 5.62 -13.53
CA GLU A 20 -10.41 5.97 -14.90
C GLU A 20 -9.49 7.01 -15.58
N PHE A 21 -8.74 7.77 -14.78
CA PHE A 21 -7.80 8.78 -15.28
C PHE A 21 -6.37 8.26 -15.41
N LEU A 22 -6.10 7.02 -15.01
CA LEU A 22 -4.79 6.40 -15.13
C LEU A 22 -4.65 5.67 -16.47
N THR A 23 -3.48 5.79 -17.10
CA THR A 23 -3.17 5.06 -18.34
C THR A 23 -2.78 3.60 -18.11
N ILE A 24 -2.66 3.20 -16.84
CA ILE A 24 -2.35 1.84 -16.44
C ILE A 24 -3.52 1.24 -15.65
N PRO A 25 -3.79 -0.06 -15.78
CA PRO A 25 -4.81 -0.72 -14.98
C PRO A 25 -4.41 -0.72 -13.51
N VAL A 26 -5.31 -0.31 -12.63
CA VAL A 26 -5.12 -0.46 -11.19
C VAL A 26 -5.51 -1.90 -10.80
N PRO A 27 -4.60 -2.70 -10.23
CA PRO A 27 -4.91 -4.07 -9.89
C PRO A 27 -5.90 -4.16 -8.72
N GLY A 28 -6.72 -5.21 -8.75
CA GLY A 28 -7.48 -5.66 -7.59
C GLY A 28 -6.54 -6.19 -6.50
N LEU A 29 -6.88 -5.92 -5.25
CA LEU A 29 -6.10 -6.28 -4.07
C LEU A 29 -6.76 -7.39 -3.24
N ASN A 30 -7.93 -7.90 -3.63
CA ASN A 30 -8.70 -8.94 -2.93
C ASN A 30 -8.37 -10.38 -3.38
N ARG A 31 -7.46 -10.56 -4.35
CA ARG A 31 -7.10 -11.88 -4.89
C ARG A 31 -5.61 -12.21 -4.78
N LEU A 32 -4.86 -11.41 -4.02
CA LEU A 32 -3.43 -11.59 -3.81
C LEU A 32 -3.10 -12.98 -3.25
N SER A 33 -3.91 -13.52 -2.32
CA SER A 33 -3.71 -14.88 -1.82
C SER A 33 -3.88 -15.94 -2.92
N ALA A 34 -4.95 -15.84 -3.73
CA ALA A 34 -5.20 -16.78 -4.83
C ALA A 34 -4.09 -16.74 -5.89
N GLU A 35 -3.48 -15.57 -6.09
CA GLU A 35 -2.33 -15.37 -7.00
C GLU A 35 -0.99 -15.83 -6.41
N ASN A 36 -0.94 -16.16 -5.12
CA ASN A 36 0.25 -16.59 -4.39
C ASN A 36 0.02 -17.93 -3.67
N ASP A 37 -0.43 -18.93 -4.43
CA ASP A 37 -0.62 -20.32 -3.96
C ASP A 37 -1.55 -20.46 -2.73
N GLY A 38 -2.51 -19.55 -2.58
CA GLY A 38 -3.45 -19.49 -1.46
C GLY A 38 -2.89 -18.81 -0.20
N ALA A 39 -1.65 -18.32 -0.23
CA ALA A 39 -1.01 -17.64 0.90
C ALA A 39 -0.91 -16.14 0.65
N PHE A 40 -1.30 -15.32 1.63
CA PHE A 40 -1.14 -13.88 1.51
C PHE A 40 0.34 -13.49 1.60
N PRO A 41 0.91 -12.78 0.59
CA PRO A 41 2.33 -12.46 0.55
C PRO A 41 2.68 -11.24 1.43
N MET A 42 2.49 -11.37 2.74
CA MET A 42 2.56 -10.28 3.73
C MET A 42 3.80 -9.40 3.61
N LEU A 43 4.99 -10.00 3.55
CA LEU A 43 6.24 -9.26 3.46
C LEU A 43 6.32 -8.44 2.16
N GLN A 44 5.92 -9.03 1.03
CA GLN A 44 5.96 -8.36 -0.27
C GLN A 44 4.97 -7.19 -0.31
N VAL A 45 3.76 -7.38 0.24
CA VAL A 45 2.74 -6.32 0.37
C VAL A 45 3.27 -5.16 1.22
N ILE A 46 3.87 -5.44 2.37
CA ILE A 46 4.50 -4.42 3.23
C ILE A 46 5.57 -3.65 2.45
N GLN A 47 6.43 -4.34 1.70
CA GLN A 47 7.50 -3.71 0.93
C GLN A 47 6.97 -2.84 -0.22
N ILE A 48 5.90 -3.28 -0.91
CA ILE A 48 5.25 -2.53 -2.00
C ILE A 48 4.58 -1.26 -1.45
N ILE A 49 3.82 -1.38 -0.37
CA ILE A 49 3.15 -0.24 0.29
C ILE A 49 4.21 0.76 0.75
N ASP A 50 5.23 0.31 1.49
CA ASP A 50 6.29 1.17 2.00
C ASP A 50 7.00 1.92 0.86
N GLY A 51 7.40 1.17 -0.18
CA GLY A 51 7.97 1.71 -1.41
C GLY A 51 9.44 2.12 -1.33
N ARG A 52 10.03 2.23 -0.13
CA ARG A 52 11.43 2.66 0.08
C ARG A 52 12.44 1.51 -0.06
N THR A 53 11.96 0.28 -0.27
CA THR A 53 12.77 -0.95 -0.34
C THR A 53 13.40 -1.21 -1.71
N GLY A 54 13.05 -0.41 -2.73
CA GLY A 54 13.58 -0.57 -4.08
C GLY A 54 13.04 -1.78 -4.84
N VAL A 55 12.13 -2.58 -4.26
CA VAL A 55 11.37 -3.65 -4.94
C VAL A 55 10.31 -3.01 -5.84
N ARG A 56 10.79 -2.30 -6.87
CA ARG A 56 9.97 -1.62 -7.87
C ARG A 56 10.65 -1.81 -9.21
N SER A 57 10.16 -2.76 -9.99
CA SER A 57 10.85 -3.19 -11.20
C SER A 57 10.99 -2.05 -12.21
N HIS A 58 9.99 -1.17 -12.37
CA HIS A 58 9.98 -0.17 -13.47
C HIS A 58 9.36 1.19 -13.13
N GLY A 59 9.63 1.77 -11.94
CA GLY A 59 9.20 3.14 -11.64
C GLY A 59 7.69 3.34 -11.85
N GLU A 60 6.89 2.53 -11.16
CA GLU A 60 5.44 2.42 -11.36
C GLU A 60 4.64 3.33 -10.38
N PRO A 61 3.41 3.74 -10.73
CA PRO A 61 2.72 4.98 -10.30
C PRO A 61 2.17 5.01 -8.87
N MET A 62 2.43 3.99 -8.05
CA MET A 62 2.09 4.04 -6.64
C MET A 62 3.03 4.99 -5.90
N PRO A 63 2.50 5.94 -5.10
CA PRO A 63 3.33 6.81 -4.28
C PRO A 63 4.28 6.02 -3.37
N ILE A 64 5.37 6.67 -2.96
CA ILE A 64 6.23 6.13 -1.89
C ILE A 64 5.52 6.44 -0.57
N TRP A 65 4.60 5.57 -0.14
CA TRP A 65 3.77 5.84 1.04
C TRP A 65 4.58 5.90 2.32
N GLY A 66 5.70 5.18 2.42
CA GLY A 66 6.63 5.31 3.54
C GLY A 66 7.07 6.76 3.75
N ASP A 67 7.46 7.45 2.68
CA ASP A 67 7.88 8.86 2.73
C ASP A 67 6.69 9.79 2.99
N LEU A 68 5.56 9.58 2.32
CA LEU A 68 4.35 10.40 2.52
C LEU A 68 3.78 10.29 3.93
N PHE A 69 3.84 9.11 4.54
CA PHE A 69 3.43 8.92 5.93
C PHE A 69 4.44 9.50 6.92
N LYS A 70 5.74 9.44 6.60
CA LYS A 70 6.83 9.90 7.47
C LYS A 70 6.92 11.43 7.52
N THR A 71 6.89 12.10 6.37
CA THR A 71 7.09 13.55 6.21
C THR A 71 6.33 14.41 7.23
N PRO A 72 5.01 14.25 7.45
CA PRO A 72 4.26 15.09 8.40
C PRO A 72 4.58 14.80 9.87
N LEU A 73 5.27 13.70 10.19
CA LEU A 73 5.55 13.27 11.57
C LEU A 73 6.91 13.74 12.07
N VAL A 74 7.88 13.92 11.18
CA VAL A 74 9.29 14.21 11.55
C VAL A 74 9.41 15.45 12.45
N GLY A 75 8.66 16.52 12.17
CA GLY A 75 8.73 17.76 12.95
C GLY A 75 8.27 17.65 14.40
N GLY A 76 7.41 16.67 14.73
CA GLY A 76 6.84 16.51 16.08
C GLY A 76 7.49 15.41 16.92
N MET A 77 7.99 14.34 16.28
CA MET A 77 8.48 13.14 16.98
C MET A 77 9.90 12.70 16.56
N GLY A 78 10.55 13.47 15.69
CA GLY A 78 11.85 13.11 15.13
C GLY A 78 11.79 11.90 14.20
N ASP A 79 12.91 11.60 13.57
CA ASP A 79 12.99 10.57 12.53
C ASP A 79 12.65 9.17 13.04
N TYR A 80 13.18 8.82 14.22
CA TYR A 80 12.97 7.50 14.84
C TYR A 80 11.51 7.30 15.26
N GLY A 81 10.89 8.30 15.90
CA GLY A 81 9.48 8.21 16.30
C GLY A 81 8.56 8.10 15.08
N ALA A 82 8.84 8.88 14.04
CA ALA A 82 8.10 8.82 12.79
C ALA A 82 8.16 7.43 12.15
N GLU A 83 9.34 6.79 12.14
CA GLU A 83 9.53 5.47 11.55
C GLU A 83 8.69 4.38 12.25
N VAL A 84 8.60 4.40 13.58
CA VAL A 84 7.76 3.45 14.34
C VAL A 84 6.29 3.56 13.92
N ILE A 85 5.77 4.78 13.79
CA ILE A 85 4.38 5.02 13.37
C ILE A 85 4.15 4.60 11.92
N VAL A 86 5.09 4.90 11.02
CA VAL A 86 5.00 4.53 9.60
C VAL A 86 4.91 3.01 9.45
N ARG A 87 5.78 2.25 10.13
CA ARG A 87 5.74 0.77 10.11
C ARG A 87 4.43 0.22 10.64
N GLY A 88 3.91 0.78 11.74
CA GLY A 88 2.60 0.41 12.28
C GLY A 88 1.45 0.66 11.28
N ARG A 89 1.47 1.80 10.58
CA ARG A 89 0.47 2.12 9.54
C ARG A 89 0.54 1.16 8.36
N VAL A 90 1.75 0.91 7.84
CA VAL A 90 1.95 -0.02 6.72
C VAL A 90 1.47 -1.43 7.10
N LEU A 91 1.83 -1.91 8.29
CA LEU A 91 1.39 -3.22 8.79
C LEU A 91 -0.13 -3.29 8.94
N SER A 92 -0.76 -2.24 9.46
CA SER A 92 -2.22 -2.19 9.58
C SER A 92 -2.93 -2.23 8.23
N ILE A 93 -2.38 -1.59 7.19
CA ILE A 93 -2.92 -1.67 5.83
C ILE A 93 -2.73 -3.09 5.28
N ALA A 94 -1.55 -3.69 5.47
CA ALA A 94 -1.29 -5.05 5.01
C ALA A 94 -2.22 -6.09 5.66
N TYR A 95 -2.50 -5.98 6.97
CA TYR A 95 -3.50 -6.82 7.64
C TYR A 95 -4.92 -6.60 7.13
N TYR A 96 -5.28 -5.35 6.82
CA TYR A 96 -6.58 -5.09 6.20
C TYR A 96 -6.68 -5.78 4.82
N LEU A 97 -5.64 -5.66 3.99
CA LEU A 97 -5.60 -6.35 2.70
C LEU A 97 -5.71 -7.87 2.88
N GLU A 98 -4.97 -8.47 3.81
CA GLU A 98 -5.10 -9.89 4.15
C GLU A 98 -6.53 -10.28 4.54
N SER A 99 -7.23 -9.41 5.27
CA SER A 99 -8.59 -9.69 5.74
C SER A 99 -9.68 -9.65 4.66
N ILE A 100 -9.40 -9.06 3.49
CA ILE A 100 -10.36 -8.92 2.39
C ILE A 100 -10.09 -9.89 1.23
N GLN A 101 -9.22 -10.87 1.42
CA GLN A 101 -8.93 -11.88 0.39
C GLN A 101 -10.12 -12.82 0.18
N GLU A 102 -10.37 -13.18 -1.08
CA GLU A 102 -11.42 -14.13 -1.52
C GLU A 102 -10.87 -15.51 -1.91
#